data_AF-A0A2N2C040-F1
#
_entry.id   AF-A0A2N2C040-F1
#
_cell.length_a   1.000
_cell.length_b   1.000
_cell.length_c   1.000
_cell.angle_alpha   90.00
_cell.angle_beta   90.00
_cell.angle_gamma   90.00
#
_symmetry.space_group_name_H-M   'P 1'
#
loop_
_entity.id
_entity.type
_entity.pdbx_description
1 polymer ?
#
loop_
_entity_poly.entity_id
_entity_poly.type
_entity_poly.pdbx_seq_one_letter_code
_entity_poly.pdbx_strand_id
1 'polypeptide(L)' 'LQVELGGTTEDQRFTFEIARCIGACGLAPAVMIDNEVYRQVNSNKLKSILAKYE' A
#
# COMPACT_ATOMS: atom_id res chain seq x y z
N LEU A 1 4.52 -4.14 -8.81
CA LEU A 1 4.66 -2.68 -8.77
C LEU A 1 6.11 -2.34 -9.06
N GLN A 2 6.46 -2.08 -10.32
CA GLN A 2 7.80 -1.64 -10.73
C GLN A 2 7.80 -0.11 -10.81
N VAL A 3 7.56 0.55 -9.67
CA VAL A 3 7.43 2.01 -9.60
C VAL A 3 8.34 2.58 -8.54
N GLU A 4 8.85 3.77 -8.79
CA GLU A 4 9.64 4.53 -7.83
C GLU A 4 8.74 5.26 -6.82
N LEU A 5 9.35 5.79 -5.76
CA LEU A 5 8.65 6.58 -4.75
C LEU A 5 8.09 7.87 -5.38
N GLY A 6 6.79 8.08 -5.22
CA GLY A 6 6.03 9.15 -5.87
C GLY A 6 5.58 8.82 -7.30
N GLY A 7 5.92 7.64 -7.81
CA GLY A 7 5.53 7.19 -9.14
C GLY A 7 4.14 6.54 -9.16
N THR A 8 3.45 6.71 -10.28
CA THR A 8 2.23 5.96 -10.60
C THR A 8 2.60 4.79 -11.50
N THR A 9 1.95 3.65 -11.28
CA THR A 9 2.15 2.44 -12.08
C THR A 9 1.68 2.68 -13.52
N GLU A 10 2.26 1.99 -14.51
CA GLU A 10 1.94 2.21 -15.94
C GLU A 10 0.45 2.02 -16.25
N ASP A 11 -0.23 1.16 -15.49
CA ASP A 11 -1.66 0.90 -15.54
C ASP A 11 -2.51 2.01 -14.87
N GLN A 12 -1.90 3.06 -14.34
CA GLN A 12 -2.54 4.23 -13.71
C GLN A 12 -3.48 3.91 -12.54
N ARG A 13 -3.40 2.68 -11.99
CA ARG A 13 -4.25 2.21 -10.89
C ARG A 13 -3.68 2.50 -9.51
N PHE A 14 -2.36 2.45 -9.36
CA PHE A 14 -1.70 2.61 -8.07
C PHE A 14 -0.61 3.68 -8.14
N THR A 15 -0.64 4.61 -7.21
CA THR A 15 0.45 5.55 -6.93
C THR A 15 1.17 5.12 -5.67
N PHE A 16 2.49 5.00 -5.74
CA PHE A 16 3.30 4.59 -4.60
C PHE A 16 3.84 5.80 -3.86
N GLU A 17 3.24 6.14 -2.72
CA GLU A 17 3.64 7.29 -1.90
C GLU A 17 4.06 6.88 -0.50
N ILE A 18 4.96 7.68 0.10
CA ILE A 18 5.38 7.50 1.49
C ILE A 18 4.50 8.37 2.39
N ALA A 19 3.66 7.72 3.18
CA ALA A 19 2.97 8.39 4.29
C ALA A 19 3.83 8.33 5.56
N ARG A 20 4.03 9.47 6.23
CA ARG A 20 4.79 9.54 7.49
C ARG A 20 4.04 8.94 8.67
N CYS A 21 2.74 9.16 8.76
CA CYS A 21 1.88 8.61 9.80
C CYS A 21 0.51 8.30 9.23
N ILE A 22 0.04 7.10 9.54
CA ILE A 22 -1.28 6.59 9.12
C ILE A 22 -2.15 6.31 10.36
N GLY A 23 -1.71 6.76 11.55
CA GLY A 23 -2.39 6.49 12.82
C GLY A 23 -2.36 5.02 13.26
N ALA A 24 -1.54 4.18 12.62
CA ALA A 24 -1.45 2.73 12.87
C ALA A 24 -0.14 2.33 13.58
N CYS A 25 0.41 3.18 14.44
CA CYS A 25 1.73 3.00 15.05
C CYS A 25 1.88 1.68 15.83
N GLY A 26 0.82 1.23 16.53
CA GLY A 26 0.82 -0.03 17.28
C GLY A 26 0.63 -1.30 16.42
N LEU A 27 0.47 -1.14 15.11
CA LEU A 27 0.06 -2.18 14.18
C LEU A 27 0.97 -2.25 12.94
N ALA A 28 2.16 -1.65 13.04
CA ALA A 28 3.20 -1.72 12.03
C ALA A 28 3.58 -3.18 11.73
N PRO A 29 3.94 -3.53 10.48
CA PRO A 29 3.89 -2.73 9.26
C PRO A 29 2.45 -2.47 8.79
N ALA A 30 2.14 -1.23 8.41
CA ALA A 30 0.83 -0.83 7.92
C ALA A 30 0.94 -0.11 6.57
N VAL A 31 -0.04 -0.34 5.71
CA VAL A 31 -0.18 0.29 4.39
C VAL A 31 -1.59 0.85 4.30
N MET A 32 -1.74 2.02 3.68
CA MET A 32 -3.05 2.59 3.36
C MET A 32 -3.22 2.52 1.84
N ILE A 33 -4.37 2.03 1.39
CA ILE A 33 -4.79 2.13 -0.01
C ILE A 33 -6.11 2.87 0.01
N ASP A 34 -6.17 3.98 -0.73
CA ASP A 34 -7.26 4.96 -0.65
C ASP A 34 -7.52 5.39 0.81
N ASN A 35 -8.63 4.96 1.40
CA ASN A 35 -9.00 5.26 2.79
C ASN A 35 -8.97 4.02 3.71
N GLU A 36 -8.51 2.87 3.22
CA GLU A 36 -8.46 1.62 3.99
C GLU A 36 -7.08 1.36 4.57
N VAL A 37 -7.00 1.20 5.89
CA VAL A 37 -5.76 0.87 6.60
C VAL A 37 -5.59 -0.64 6.72
N TYR A 38 -4.59 -1.15 6.02
CA TYR A 38 -4.14 -2.53 6.12
C TYR A 38 -3.03 -2.63 7.15
N ARG A 39 -3.28 -3.42 8.20
CA ARG A 39 -2.35 -3.67 9.32
C ARG A 39 -1.67 -5.03 9.21
N GLN A 40 -0.50 -5.16 9.86
CA GLN A 40 0.33 -6.37 9.87
C GLN A 40 0.54 -6.90 8.45
N VAL A 41 1.00 -6.02 7.56
CA VAL A 41 1.22 -6.34 6.16
C VAL A 41 2.55 -7.06 6.00
N ASN A 42 2.53 -8.15 5.23
CA ASN A 42 3.72 -8.88 4.80
C ASN A 42 3.65 -9.05 3.27
N SER A 43 4.73 -9.51 2.63
CA SER A 43 4.80 -9.61 1.17
C SER A 43 3.70 -10.47 0.55
N ASN A 44 3.26 -11.55 1.22
CA ASN A 44 2.16 -12.39 0.72
C ASN A 44 0.82 -11.66 0.85
N LYS A 45 0.56 -11.03 2.01
CA LYS A 45 -0.66 -10.28 2.27
C LYS A 45 -0.77 -9.06 1.37
N LEU A 46 0.34 -8.39 1.07
CA LEU A 46 0.40 -7.28 0.12
C LEU A 46 -0.08 -7.73 -1.27
N LYS A 47 0.41 -8.87 -1.78
CA LYS A 47 -0.07 -9.43 -3.06
C LYS A 47 -1.57 -9.72 -3.03
N SER A 48 -2.06 -10.33 -1.94
CA SER A 48 -3.50 -10.59 -1.78
C SER A 48 -4.34 -9.33 -1.67
N ILE A 49 -3.83 -8.27 -1.05
CA ILE A 49 -4.50 -6.97 -0.96
C ILE A 49 -4.59 -6.36 -2.37
N LEU A 50 -3.47 -6.30 -3.09
CA LEU A 50 -3.42 -5.75 -4.46
C LEU A 50 -4.35 -6.52 -5.41
N ALA A 51 -4.41 -7.85 -5.30
CA ALA A 51 -5.30 -8.68 -6.10
C ALA A 51 -6.80 -8.40 -5.89
N LYS A 52 -7.21 -7.71 -4.82
CA LYS A 52 -8.60 -7.28 -4.62
C LYS A 52 -8.99 -6.08 -5.49
N TYR A 53 -8.01 -5.33 -5.93
CA TYR A 53 -8.18 -4.11 -6.73
C TYR A 53 -7.77 -4.35 -8.20
N GLU A 54 -7.56 -5.62 -8.58
CA GLU A 54 -7.15 -6.05 -9.92
C GLU A 54 -8.34 -6.39 -10.82
#